data_AF-A0A852TAT8-F1
#
_entry.id   AF-A0A852TAT8-F1
#
_cell.length_a   1.000
_cell.length_b   1.000
_cell.length_c   1.000
_cell.angle_alpha   90.00
_cell.angle_beta   90.00
_cell.angle_gamma   90.00
#
_symmetry.space_group_name_H-M   'P 1'
#
loop_
_entity.id
_entity.type
_entity.pdbx_description
1 polymer ?
#
loop_
_entity_poly.entity_id
_entity_poly.type
_entity_poly.pdbx_seq_one_letter_code
_entity_poly.pdbx_strand_id
1 'polypeptide(L)'
;MFKKIIILGILVSILTVLMIIKSQTSTPVTNLDNENSEYKMVEYKISQIKEDQFYGQSEDGTKIEFSAESITSSEKIQVGDVVICYFEKDNFGKGLVKVEKK
;
A
#
# COMPACT_ATOMS: atom_id res chain seq x y z
N MET A 1 0.46 -18.74 43.15
CA MET A 1 0.07 -19.05 41.76
C MET A 1 -0.82 -17.96 41.14
N PHE A 2 -1.69 -17.29 41.89
CA PHE A 2 -2.56 -16.21 41.41
C PHE A 2 -1.87 -15.03 40.71
N LYS A 3 -0.70 -14.57 41.19
CA LYS A 3 0.05 -13.48 40.54
C LYS A 3 0.45 -13.80 39.09
N LYS A 4 0.73 -15.07 38.79
CA LYS A 4 1.08 -15.52 37.44
C LYS A 4 -0.16 -15.59 36.52
N ILE A 5 -1.33 -15.93 37.09
CA ILE A 5 -2.60 -15.98 36.37
C ILE A 5 -3.06 -14.57 35.98
N ILE A 6 -2.85 -13.57 36.85
CA ILE A 6 -3.16 -12.16 36.56
C ILE A 6 -2.30 -11.63 35.40
N ILE A 7 -1.00 -11.93 35.41
CA ILE A 7 -0.07 -11.52 34.33
C ILE A 7 -0.47 -12.19 33.01
N LEU A 8 -0.83 -13.47 33.05
CA LEU A 8 -1.26 -14.20 31.85
C LEU A 8 -2.56 -13.62 31.28
N GLY A 9 -3.53 -13.26 32.15
CA GLY A 9 -4.77 -12.63 31.73
C GLY A 9 -4.57 -11.28 31.03
N ILE A 10 -3.67 -10.44 31.55
CA ILE A 10 -3.30 -9.17 30.91
C ILE A 10 -2.66 -9.41 29.54
N LEU A 11 -1.75 -10.37 29.43
CA LEU A 11 -1.07 -10.67 28.17
C LEU A 11 -2.05 -11.16 27.09
N VAL A 12 -2.99 -12.03 27.47
CA VAL A 12 -4.04 -12.53 26.57
C VAL A 12 -4.96 -11.39 26.12
N SER A 13 -5.35 -10.49 27.03
CA SER A 13 -6.18 -9.33 26.69
C SER A 13 -5.50 -8.43 25.66
N ILE A 14 -4.20 -8.12 25.84
CA ILE A 14 -3.42 -7.35 24.88
C ILE A 14 -3.39 -8.04 23.50
N LEU A 15 -3.18 -9.37 23.48
CA LEU A 15 -3.18 -10.16 22.24
C LEU A 15 -4.52 -10.06 21.50
N THR A 16 -5.64 -10.13 22.23
CA THR A 16 -6.98 -10.04 21.62
C THR A 16 -7.25 -8.67 21.01
N VAL A 17 -6.79 -7.59 21.65
CA VAL A 17 -6.93 -6.23 21.11
C VAL A 17 -6.12 -6.06 19.82
N LEU A 18 -4.87 -6.54 19.80
CA LEU A 18 -4.03 -6.55 18.59
C LEU A 18 -4.67 -7.29 17.42
N MET A 19 -5.34 -8.41 17.70
CA MET A 19 -6.02 -9.22 16.67
C MET A 19 -7.20 -8.47 16.04
N ILE A 20 -7.97 -7.71 16.84
CA ILE A 20 -9.09 -6.88 16.36
C ILE A 20 -8.59 -5.70 15.51
N ILE A 21 -7.46 -5.09 15.88
CA ILE A 21 -6.88 -3.97 15.11
C ILE A 21 -6.39 -4.46 13.73
N LYS A 22 -5.76 -5.65 13.66
CA LYS A 22 -5.26 -6.20 12.39
C LYS A 22 -6.38 -6.46 11.38
N SER A 23 -7.57 -6.84 11.84
CA SER A 23 -8.74 -7.07 10.96
C SER A 23 -9.31 -5.78 10.35
N GLN A 24 -9.04 -4.61 10.93
CA GLN A 24 -9.56 -3.31 10.45
C GLN A 24 -8.61 -2.57 9.50
N THR A 25 -7.39 -3.07 9.29
CA THR A 25 -6.42 -2.52 8.32
C THR A 25 -6.40 -3.26 6.98
N SER A 26 -7.34 -4.19 6.75
CA SER A 26 -7.51 -4.89 5.49
C SER A 26 -8.78 -4.41 4.79
N THR A 27 -8.98 -3.10 4.67
CA THR A 27 -9.87 -2.58 3.64
C THR A 27 -9.10 -2.62 2.32
N PRO A 28 -9.39 -3.54 1.40
CA PRO A 28 -8.85 -3.42 0.06
C PRO A 28 -9.42 -2.12 -0.50
N VAL A 29 -8.55 -1.21 -0.92
CA VAL A 29 -8.96 -0.06 -1.72
C VAL A 29 -9.75 -0.62 -2.90
N THR A 30 -11.06 -0.39 -2.90
CA THR A 30 -11.97 -0.67 -4.00
C THR A 30 -11.78 0.43 -5.03
N ASN A 31 -10.72 0.30 -5.81
CA ASN A 31 -10.68 0.96 -7.10
C ASN A 31 -11.42 0.07 -8.09
N LEU A 32 -12.47 0.65 -8.66
CA LEU A 32 -13.23 0.16 -9.80
C LEU A 32 -12.30 -0.36 -10.90
N ASP A 33 -12.79 -1.39 -11.59
CA ASP A 33 -12.38 -1.81 -12.94
C ASP A 33 -11.01 -2.49 -13.11
N ASN A 34 -10.96 -3.79 -12.82
CA ASN A 34 -10.71 -4.78 -13.88
C ASN A 34 -10.79 -6.22 -13.34
N GLU A 35 -11.91 -6.88 -13.63
CA GLU A 35 -12.17 -8.27 -13.25
C GLU A 35 -11.34 -9.29 -14.08
N ASN A 36 -10.53 -8.82 -15.04
CA ASN A 36 -9.78 -9.65 -16.00
C ASN A 36 -8.28 -9.30 -16.13
N SER A 37 -7.72 -8.41 -15.31
CA SER A 37 -6.29 -8.12 -15.36
C SER A 37 -5.52 -8.94 -14.33
N GLU A 38 -4.42 -9.56 -14.76
CA GLU A 38 -3.44 -10.26 -13.89
C GLU A 38 -2.88 -9.36 -12.78
N TYR A 39 -3.09 -8.05 -12.89
CA TYR A 39 -2.61 -7.01 -12.00
C TYR A 39 -3.76 -6.19 -11.42
N LYS A 40 -3.60 -5.75 -10.17
CA LYS A 40 -4.45 -4.73 -9.55
C LYS A 40 -3.83 -3.36 -9.80
N MET A 41 -4.60 -2.47 -10.42
CA MET A 41 -4.16 -1.12 -10.76
C MET A 41 -4.60 -0.12 -9.68
N VAL A 42 -3.73 0.80 -9.31
CA VAL A 42 -4.04 1.89 -8.38
C VAL A 42 -3.44 3.19 -8.89
N GLU A 43 -4.25 4.24 -8.90
CA GLU A 43 -3.82 5.58 -9.26
C GLU A 43 -3.22 6.30 -8.03
N TYR A 44 -2.05 6.90 -8.22
CA TYR A 44 -1.40 7.74 -7.23
C TYR A 44 -1.01 9.07 -7.84
N LYS A 45 -1.22 10.15 -7.09
CA LYS A 45 -0.72 11.47 -7.46
C LYS A 45 0.65 11.67 -6.85
N ILE A 46 1.65 12.00 -7.66
CA ILE A 46 3.01 12.25 -7.19
C ILE A 46 3.02 13.52 -6.35
N SER A 47 3.42 13.36 -5.10
CA SER A 47 3.49 14.43 -4.10
C SER A 47 4.90 14.97 -3.95
N GLN A 48 5.91 14.11 -4.14
CA GLN A 48 7.30 14.47 -3.96
C GLN A 48 8.21 13.56 -4.79
N ILE A 49 9.32 14.12 -5.25
CA ILE A 49 10.41 13.39 -5.90
C ILE A 49 11.70 13.75 -5.16
N LYS A 50 12.49 12.75 -4.78
CA LYS A 50 13.81 12.92 -4.17
C LYS A 50 14.78 12.02 -4.88
N GLU A 51 15.77 12.62 -5.55
CA GLU A 51 16.79 11.87 -6.31
C GLU A 51 16.10 10.89 -7.28
N ASP A 52 16.25 9.59 -7.06
CA ASP A 52 15.64 8.52 -7.87
C ASP A 52 14.41 7.86 -7.21
N GLN A 53 13.91 8.46 -6.13
CA GLN A 53 12.70 8.00 -5.44
C GLN A 53 11.50 8.93 -5.67
N PHE A 54 10.37 8.31 -5.97
CA PHE A 54 9.11 8.95 -6.25
C PHE A 54 8.11 8.61 -5.13
N TYR A 55 7.45 9.63 -4.61
CA TYR A 55 6.47 9.49 -3.55
C TYR A 55 5.12 9.98 -4.03
N GLY A 56 4.12 9.10 -3.99
CA GLY A 56 2.75 9.39 -4.39
C GLY A 56 1.77 9.21 -3.24
N GLN A 57 0.59 9.81 -3.41
CA GLN A 57 -0.55 9.60 -2.53
C GLN A 57 -1.82 9.40 -3.35
N SER A 58 -2.63 8.40 -2.99
CA SER A 58 -3.95 8.18 -3.57
C SER A 58 -4.99 9.11 -2.93
N GLU A 59 -6.17 9.22 -3.53
CA GLU A 59 -7.26 10.02 -2.99
C GLU A 59 -7.67 9.58 -1.57
N ASP A 60 -7.59 8.29 -1.28
CA ASP A 60 -7.85 7.70 0.05
C ASP A 60 -6.73 7.94 1.07
N GLY A 61 -5.68 8.67 0.69
CA GLY A 61 -4.54 8.98 1.55
C GLY A 61 -3.47 7.90 1.62
N THR A 62 -3.62 6.79 0.87
CA THR A 62 -2.62 5.71 0.79
C THR A 62 -1.36 6.26 0.12
N LYS A 63 -0.21 6.07 0.76
CA LYS A 63 1.08 6.54 0.24
C LYS A 63 1.79 5.42 -0.51
N ILE A 64 2.48 5.79 -1.58
CA ILE A 64 3.37 4.89 -2.33
C ILE A 64 4.75 5.51 -2.41
N GLU A 65 5.76 4.65 -2.39
CA GLU A 65 7.15 4.96 -2.69
C GLU A 65 7.64 3.97 -3.75
N PHE A 66 8.27 4.46 -4.80
CA PHE A 66 8.88 3.63 -5.84
C PHE A 66 10.11 4.29 -6.44
N SER A 67 11.03 3.46 -6.94
CA SER A 67 12.26 3.92 -7.58
C SER A 67 12.05 4.22 -9.06
N ALA A 68 12.92 5.05 -9.64
CA ALA A 68 12.94 5.35 -11.07
C ALA A 68 12.97 4.09 -11.96
N GLU A 69 13.65 3.04 -11.49
CA GLU A 69 13.78 1.74 -12.18
C GLU A 69 12.44 1.02 -12.41
N SER A 70 11.42 1.30 -11.60
CA SER A 70 10.08 0.71 -11.74
C SER A 70 9.22 1.45 -12.77
N ILE A 71 9.69 2.59 -13.30
CA ILE A 71 8.99 3.37 -14.31
C ILE A 71 9.28 2.77 -15.68
N THR A 72 8.25 2.21 -16.31
CA THR A 72 8.36 1.62 -17.65
C THR A 72 8.01 2.62 -18.75
N SER A 73 7.44 3.77 -18.39
CA SER A 73 7.16 4.86 -19.32
C SER A 73 8.43 5.65 -19.66
N SER A 74 8.58 6.03 -20.93
CA SER A 74 9.67 6.91 -21.38
C SER A 74 9.44 8.38 -20.99
N GLU A 75 8.28 8.70 -20.41
CA GLU A 75 7.94 10.06 -20.00
C GLU A 75 8.48 10.40 -18.61
N LYS A 76 9.01 11.63 -18.49
CA LYS A 76 9.45 12.16 -17.20
C LYS A 76 8.24 12.43 -16.32
N ILE A 77 8.19 11.75 -15.18
CA ILE A 77 7.20 11.94 -14.13
C ILE A 77 7.59 13.16 -13.28
N GLN A 78 6.62 14.05 -13.03
CA GLN A 78 6.80 15.26 -12.22
C GLN A 78 5.87 15.28 -11.01
N VAL A 79 6.18 16.13 -10.04
CA VAL A 79 5.29 16.38 -8.89
C VAL A 79 3.98 16.95 -9.40
N GLY A 80 2.86 16.35 -8.98
CA GLY A 80 1.51 16.69 -9.41
C GLY A 80 0.93 15.76 -10.48
N ASP A 81 1.77 14.97 -11.16
CA ASP A 81 1.31 13.99 -12.15
C ASP A 81 0.58 12.83 -11.48
N VAL A 82 -0.37 12.24 -12.21
CA VAL A 82 -1.05 11.01 -11.82
C VAL A 82 -0.39 9.84 -12.52
N VAL A 83 -0.05 8.81 -11.74
CA VAL A 83 0.57 7.58 -12.22
C VAL A 83 -0.30 6.39 -11.87
N ILE A 84 -0.29 5.38 -12.74
CA ILE A 84 -0.96 4.11 -12.56
C ILE A 84 0.09 3.09 -12.13
N CYS A 85 -0.05 2.58 -10.92
CA CYS A 85 0.82 1.56 -10.36
C CYS A 85 0.13 0.20 -10.46
N TYR A 86 0.83 -0.78 -11.04
CA TYR A 86 0.34 -2.13 -11.24
C TYR A 86 0.94 -3.04 -10.18
N PHE A 87 0.07 -3.65 -9.38
CA PHE A 87 0.45 -4.56 -8.33
C PHE A 87 0.03 -5.99 -8.65
N GLU A 88 0.82 -6.96 -8.21
CA GLU A 88 0.36 -8.34 -8.18
C GLU A 88 -0.85 -8.49 -7.25
N LYS A 89 -1.83 -9.31 -7.67
CA LYS A 89 -3.13 -9.49 -7.01
C LYS A 89 -3.00 -9.90 -5.54
N ASP A 90 -1.98 -10.68 -5.21
CA ASP A 90 -1.76 -11.24 -3.86
C ASP A 90 -0.66 -10.51 -3.06
N ASN A 91 -0.06 -9.45 -3.60
CA ASN A 91 1.15 -8.85 -3.02
C ASN A 91 1.11 -7.32 -2.93
N PHE A 92 0.04 -6.80 -2.31
CA PHE A 92 -0.12 -5.38 -2.02
C PHE A 92 1.01 -4.86 -1.11
N GLY A 93 1.85 -3.97 -1.63
CA GLY A 93 2.91 -3.28 -0.88
C GLY A 93 4.34 -3.75 -1.18
N LYS A 94 4.55 -4.92 -1.78
CA LYS A 94 5.87 -5.38 -2.24
C LYS A 94 5.91 -5.82 -3.71
N GLY A 95 4.77 -6.14 -4.31
CA GLY A 95 4.67 -6.57 -5.70
C GLY A 95 4.34 -5.43 -6.65
N LEU A 96 5.04 -4.30 -6.56
CA LEU A 96 4.95 -3.26 -7.60
C LEU A 96 5.64 -3.79 -8.86
N VAL A 97 4.86 -4.04 -9.91
CA VAL A 97 5.35 -4.64 -11.16
C VAL A 97 5.80 -3.56 -12.13
N LYS A 98 4.98 -2.53 -12.29
CA LYS A 98 5.25 -1.42 -13.20
C LYS A 98 4.51 -0.16 -12.80
N VAL A 99 5.07 0.98 -13.22
CA VAL A 99 4.46 2.30 -13.09
C VAL A 99 4.38 2.95 -14.46
N GLU A 100 3.17 3.39 -14.82
CA GLU A 100 2.90 4.14 -16.04
C GLU A 100 2.33 5.52 -15.70
N LYS A 101 2.66 6.52 -16.51
CA LYS A 101 2.06 7.86 -16.40
C LYS A 101 0.71 7.86 -17.13
N LYS A 102 -0.31 8.45 -16.51
CA LYS A 102 -1.66 8.61 -17.08
C LYS A 102 -1.73 9.79 -18.05
#